data_AF-A0A9E2AZ03-F1
#
_entry.id   AF-A0A9E2AZ03-F1
#
_cell.length_a   1.000
_cell.length_b   1.000
_cell.length_c   1.000
_cell.angle_alpha   90.00
_cell.angle_beta   90.00
_cell.angle_gamma   90.00
#
_symmetry.space_group_name_H-M   'P 1'
#
loop_
_entity.id
_entity.type
_entity.pdbx_description
1 polymer ?
#
loop_
_entity_poly.entity_id
_entity_poly.type
_entity_poly.pdbx_seq_one_letter_code
_entity_poly.pdbx_strand_id
1 'polypeptide(L)'
;MVQEAKAKISNEYFPLKRRRPKARRSVAQKYIKHFIKLGVEPHLIADVMLYNLEVAQSFEAHKNVPDAFYKSMLNSFNELVRFVSVNALLPNFKDRLIKVYETTQEENWSFREGFSRALDILD
;
A
#
# COMPACT_ATOMS: atom_id res chain seq x y z
N MET A 1 1.76 -4.88 -17.78
CA MET A 1 1.71 -3.56 -17.13
C MET A 1 1.65 -3.65 -15.60
N VAL A 2 0.66 -4.33 -15.01
CA VAL A 2 0.54 -4.49 -13.54
C VAL A 2 1.77 -5.16 -12.92
N GLN A 3 2.22 -6.29 -13.49
CA GLN A 3 3.40 -7.01 -12.99
C GLN A 3 4.68 -6.17 -13.07
N GLU A 4 4.83 -5.38 -14.13
CA GLU A 4 5.96 -4.45 -14.26
C GLU A 4 5.89 -3.36 -13.18
N ALA A 5 4.71 -2.78 -12.93
CA ALA A 5 4.53 -1.81 -11.86
C ALA A 5 4.87 -2.41 -10.49
N LYS A 6 4.39 -3.63 -10.19
CA LYS A 6 4.75 -4.35 -8.97
C LYS A 6 6.27 -4.52 -8.84
N ALA A 7 6.94 -5.04 -9.87
CA ALA A 7 8.40 -5.19 -9.86
C ALA A 7 9.16 -3.86 -9.65
N LYS A 8 8.65 -2.75 -10.20
CA LYS A 8 9.23 -1.42 -10.00
C LYS A 8 9.00 -0.91 -8.57
N ILE A 9 7.83 -1.16 -8.00
CA ILE A 9 7.53 -0.87 -6.59
C ILE A 9 8.46 -1.69 -5.69
N SER A 10 8.59 -3.01 -5.89
CA SER A 10 9.48 -3.85 -5.08
C SER A 10 10.91 -3.34 -5.09
N ASN A 11 11.42 -2.91 -6.25
CA ASN A 11 12.78 -2.39 -6.37
C ASN A 11 13.02 -1.07 -5.60
N GLU A 12 11.98 -0.32 -5.22
CA GLU A 12 12.15 0.86 -4.37
C GLU A 12 12.49 0.50 -2.93
N TYR A 13 11.93 -0.61 -2.43
CA TYR A 13 12.12 -1.11 -1.07
C TYR A 13 13.23 -2.17 -0.99
N PHE A 14 13.37 -3.00 -2.02
CA PHE A 14 14.31 -4.11 -2.13
C PHE A 14 15.04 -4.07 -3.49
N PRO A 15 15.99 -3.14 -3.67
CA PRO A 15 16.71 -3.01 -4.93
C PRO A 15 17.59 -4.24 -5.19
N LEU A 16 17.45 -4.85 -6.38
CA LEU A 16 18.25 -6.01 -6.79
C LEU A 16 19.72 -5.69 -7.06
N LYS A 17 20.04 -4.44 -7.41
CA LYS A 17 21.42 -3.97 -7.56
C LYS A 17 21.94 -3.46 -6.23
N ARG A 18 23.26 -3.51 -5.97
CA ARG A 18 23.95 -2.97 -4.76
C ARG A 18 23.73 -1.46 -4.58
N ARG A 19 22.51 -1.05 -4.26
CA ARG A 19 22.06 0.33 -4.06
C ARG A 19 21.24 0.36 -2.78
N ARG A 20 21.29 1.49 -2.08
CA ARG A 20 20.44 1.69 -0.90
C ARG A 20 18.97 1.80 -1.34
N PRO A 21 18.03 1.16 -0.61
CA PRO A 21 16.61 1.30 -0.87
C PRO A 21 16.19 2.75 -0.63
N LYS A 22 15.26 3.23 -1.46
CA LYS A 22 14.75 4.60 -1.38
C LYS A 22 13.35 4.67 -0.77
N ALA A 23 12.63 3.55 -0.73
CA ALA A 23 11.30 3.42 -0.12
C ALA A 23 10.31 4.52 -0.58
N ARG A 24 10.35 4.87 -1.88
CA ARG A 24 9.57 6.00 -2.40
C ARG A 24 8.16 5.57 -2.78
N ARG A 25 7.20 5.90 -1.91
CA ARG A 25 5.75 5.80 -2.16
C ARG A 25 5.30 6.49 -3.46
N SER A 26 6.01 7.54 -3.89
CA SER A 26 5.68 8.30 -5.12
C SER A 26 5.79 7.46 -6.40
N VAL A 27 6.60 6.39 -6.42
CA VAL A 27 6.69 5.49 -7.58
C VAL A 27 5.41 4.69 -7.74
N ALA A 28 4.91 4.08 -6.66
CA ALA A 28 3.62 3.38 -6.67
C ALA A 28 2.49 4.31 -7.12
N GLN A 29 2.44 5.53 -6.56
CA GLN A 29 1.45 6.55 -6.93
C GLN A 29 1.46 6.92 -8.40
N LYS A 30 2.64 7.03 -9.01
CA LYS A 30 2.75 7.32 -10.44
C LYS A 30 2.06 6.24 -11.27
N TYR A 31 2.26 4.96 -10.93
CA TYR A 31 1.61 3.84 -11.62
C TYR A 31 0.10 3.81 -11.37
N ILE A 32 -0.34 3.99 -10.11
CA ILE A 32 -1.77 4.00 -9.75
C ILE A 32 -2.51 5.08 -10.54
N LYS A 33 -2.01 6.32 -10.53
CA LYS A 33 -2.61 7.43 -11.30
C LYS A 33 -2.63 7.16 -12.80
N HIS A 34 -1.57 6.55 -13.32
CA HIS A 34 -1.48 6.19 -14.73
C HIS A 34 -2.51 5.11 -15.11
N PHE A 35 -2.68 4.07 -14.28
CA PHE A 35 -3.66 3.01 -14.50
C PHE A 35 -5.10 3.51 -14.42
N ILE A 36 -5.40 4.41 -13.47
CA ILE A 36 -6.70 5.09 -13.41
C ILE A 36 -6.95 5.86 -14.72
N LYS A 37 -5.97 6.63 -15.20
CA LYS A 37 -6.10 7.39 -16.45
C LYS A 37 -6.32 6.49 -17.68
N LEU A 38 -5.71 5.30 -17.70
CA LEU A 38 -5.85 4.35 -18.80
C LEU A 38 -7.15 3.52 -18.72
N GLY A 39 -7.95 3.67 -17.65
CA GLY A 39 -9.15 2.86 -17.46
C GLY A 39 -8.85 1.38 -17.20
N VAL A 40 -7.71 1.08 -16.54
CA VAL A 40 -7.40 -0.30 -16.13
C VAL A 40 -8.48 -0.78 -15.15
N GLU A 41 -8.83 -2.06 -15.24
CA GLU A 41 -9.81 -2.71 -14.36
C GLU A 41 -9.56 -2.38 -12.87
N PRO A 42 -10.58 -1.92 -12.11
CA PRO A 42 -10.41 -1.50 -10.73
C PRO A 42 -9.77 -2.56 -9.82
N HIS A 43 -10.11 -3.84 -10.01
CA HIS A 43 -9.51 -4.93 -9.25
C HIS A 43 -7.98 -4.97 -9.39
N LEU A 44 -7.45 -4.73 -10.60
CA LEU A 44 -6.01 -4.69 -10.84
C LEU A 44 -5.35 -3.46 -10.22
N ILE A 45 -6.04 -2.33 -10.19
CA ILE A 45 -5.55 -1.10 -9.54
C ILE A 45 -5.47 -1.30 -8.03
N ALA A 46 -6.54 -1.83 -7.42
CA ALA A 46 -6.60 -2.14 -5.99
C ALA A 46 -5.49 -3.12 -5.58
N ASP A 47 -5.24 -4.14 -6.39
CA ASP A 47 -4.16 -5.10 -6.17
C ASP A 47 -2.76 -4.44 -6.18
N VAL A 48 -2.52 -3.43 -7.03
CA VAL A 48 -1.27 -2.65 -7.03
C VAL A 48 -1.15 -1.74 -5.82
N MET A 49 -2.25 -1.07 -5.43
CA MET A 49 -2.31 -0.20 -4.25
C MET A 49 -1.98 -0.98 -2.97
N LEU A 50 -2.57 -2.15 -2.83
CA LEU A 50 -2.37 -3.06 -1.72
C LEU A 50 -0.97 -3.69 -1.71
N TYR A 51 -0.48 -4.10 -2.88
CA TYR A 51 0.89 -4.60 -3.01
C TYR A 51 1.95 -3.59 -2.53
N ASN A 52 1.74 -2.29 -2.77
CA ASN A 52 2.65 -1.26 -2.25
C ASN A 52 2.71 -1.26 -0.70
N LEU A 53 1.59 -1.49 -0.02
CA LEU A 53 1.53 -1.56 1.45
C LEU A 53 2.20 -2.83 1.97
N GLU A 54 1.92 -3.98 1.37
CA GLU A 54 2.50 -5.27 1.77
C GLU A 54 4.03 -5.27 1.66
N VAL A 55 4.56 -4.70 0.57
CA VAL A 55 6.01 -4.56 0.38
C VAL A 55 6.60 -3.55 1.36
N ALA A 56 5.89 -2.46 1.66
CA ALA A 56 6.33 -1.48 2.66
C ALA A 56 6.40 -2.07 4.07
N GLN A 57 5.43 -2.90 4.46
CA GLN A 57 5.46 -3.64 5.74
C GLN A 57 6.62 -4.62 5.80
N SER A 58 6.82 -5.39 4.73
CA SER A 58 7.98 -6.29 4.63
C SER A 58 9.30 -5.54 4.76
N PHE A 59 9.39 -4.32 4.25
CA PHE A 59 10.59 -3.49 4.32
C PHE A 59 10.86 -2.95 5.73
N GLU A 60 9.81 -2.46 6.38
CA GLU A 60 9.86 -1.90 7.72
C GLU A 60 10.22 -2.97 8.76
N ALA A 61 9.69 -4.19 8.63
CA ALA A 61 10.03 -5.32 9.51
C ALA A 61 11.53 -5.63 9.61
N HIS A 62 12.35 -5.17 8.65
CA HIS A 62 13.79 -5.40 8.64
C HIS A 62 14.63 -4.12 8.80
N LYS A 63 13.98 -2.94 8.93
CA LYS A 63 14.66 -1.65 8.95
C LYS A 63 13.92 -0.60 9.76
N ASN A 64 14.68 0.15 10.55
CA ASN A 64 14.17 1.38 11.15
C ASN A 64 13.79 2.40 10.06
N VAL A 65 12.54 2.85 10.10
CA VAL A 65 12.01 3.87 9.19
C VAL A 65 11.57 5.12 9.98
N PRO A 66 11.61 6.31 9.37
CA PRO A 66 11.17 7.53 10.04
C PRO A 66 9.64 7.65 10.10
N ASP A 67 9.09 8.46 11.00
CA ASP A 67 7.63 8.70 11.11
C ASP A 67 6.95 9.14 9.81
N ALA A 68 7.69 9.86 8.95
CA ALA A 68 7.21 10.27 7.63
C ALA A 68 6.84 9.05 6.75
N PHE A 69 7.52 7.91 6.93
CA PHE A 69 7.20 6.66 6.26
C PHE A 69 5.82 6.16 6.67
N TYR A 70 5.58 5.99 7.97
CA TYR A 70 4.29 5.53 8.52
C TYR A 70 3.14 6.44 8.09
N LYS A 71 3.32 7.76 8.19
CA LYS A 71 2.32 8.74 7.70
C LYS A 71 2.01 8.56 6.21
N SER A 72 3.03 8.27 5.38
CA SER A 72 2.82 8.03 3.95
C SER A 72 2.11 6.71 3.64
N MET A 73 2.30 5.69 4.48
CA MET A 73 1.58 4.41 4.38
C MET A 73 0.14 4.55 4.83
N LEU A 74 -0.14 5.29 5.91
CA LEU A 74 -1.51 5.62 6.32
C LEU A 74 -2.27 6.32 5.18
N ASN A 75 -1.66 7.30 4.52
CA ASN A 75 -2.27 7.96 3.35
C ASN A 75 -2.56 6.97 2.22
N SER A 76 -1.67 6.01 1.98
CA SER A 76 -1.88 4.97 0.96
C SER A 76 -2.98 3.99 1.34
N PHE A 77 -3.10 3.66 2.62
CA PHE A 77 -4.16 2.81 3.15
C PHE A 77 -5.53 3.49 3.03
N ASN A 78 -5.64 4.76 3.45
CA ASN A 78 -6.88 5.55 3.29
C ASN A 78 -7.35 5.60 1.83
N GLU A 79 -6.42 5.85 0.90
CA GLU A 79 -6.73 5.84 -0.53
C GLU A 79 -7.20 4.46 -1.01
N LEU A 80 -6.54 3.38 -0.55
CA LEU A 80 -6.90 2.01 -0.91
C LEU A 80 -8.29 1.64 -0.39
N VAL A 81 -8.57 1.84 0.90
CA VAL A 81 -9.86 1.44 1.49
C VAL A 81 -11.00 2.19 0.80
N ARG A 82 -10.83 3.49 0.55
CA ARG A 82 -11.81 4.29 -0.20
C ARG A 82 -12.00 3.76 -1.62
N PHE A 83 -10.91 3.43 -2.32
CA PHE A 83 -10.97 2.89 -3.68
C PHE A 83 -11.69 1.53 -3.72
N VAL A 84 -11.40 0.64 -2.77
CA VAL A 84 -12.05 -0.66 -2.64
C VAL A 84 -13.55 -0.51 -2.36
N SER A 85 -13.93 0.40 -1.45
CA SER A 85 -15.33 0.70 -1.11
C SER A 85 -16.11 1.23 -2.33
N VAL A 86 -15.62 2.28 -2.99
CA VAL A 86 -16.30 2.92 -4.14
C VAL A 86 -16.47 1.96 -5.33
N ASN A 87 -15.58 0.99 -5.51
CA ASN A 87 -15.65 0.02 -6.60
C ASN A 87 -16.29 -1.33 -6.18
N ALA A 88 -16.87 -1.43 -4.99
CA ALA A 88 -17.48 -2.66 -4.46
C ALA A 88 -16.55 -3.90 -4.47
N LEU A 89 -15.25 -3.68 -4.23
CA LEU A 89 -14.23 -4.73 -4.30
C LEU A 89 -13.95 -5.41 -2.95
N LEU A 90 -14.65 -5.01 -1.88
CA LEU A 90 -14.38 -5.49 -0.52
C LEU A 90 -14.34 -7.02 -0.40
N PRO A 91 -15.28 -7.80 -0.99
CA PRO A 91 -15.25 -9.26 -0.90
C PRO A 91 -13.94 -9.90 -1.39
N ASN A 92 -13.22 -9.24 -2.32
CA ASN A 92 -11.97 -9.77 -2.87
C ASN A 92 -10.72 -9.32 -2.09
N PHE A 93 -10.82 -8.27 -1.27
CA PHE A 93 -9.66 -7.64 -0.64
C PHE A 93 -9.72 -7.56 0.88
N LYS A 94 -10.86 -7.92 1.50
CA LYS A 94 -11.08 -7.85 2.95
C LYS A 94 -9.94 -8.47 3.75
N ASP A 95 -9.60 -9.72 3.47
CA ASP A 95 -8.58 -10.45 4.25
C ASP A 95 -7.21 -9.78 4.20
N ARG A 96 -6.82 -9.29 3.01
CA ARG A 96 -5.53 -8.59 2.85
C ARG A 96 -5.55 -7.21 3.48
N LEU A 97 -6.67 -6.48 3.45
CA LEU A 97 -6.83 -5.20 4.14
C LEU A 97 -6.72 -5.36 5.66
N ILE A 98 -7.42 -6.35 6.21
CA ILE A 98 -7.37 -6.68 7.64
C ILE A 98 -5.94 -7.04 8.03
N LYS A 99 -5.26 -7.91 7.26
CA LYS A 99 -3.87 -8.26 7.53
C LYS A 99 -2.92 -7.05 7.56
N VAL A 100 -3.07 -6.12 6.61
CA VAL A 100 -2.29 -4.87 6.61
C VAL A 100 -2.58 -4.06 7.88
N TYR A 101 -3.86 -3.94 8.26
CA TYR A 101 -4.26 -3.24 9.49
C TYR A 101 -3.69 -3.92 10.74
N GLU A 102 -3.86 -5.23 10.91
CA GLU A 102 -3.38 -6.01 12.06
C GLU A 102 -1.88 -5.85 12.24
N THR A 103 -1.11 -5.98 11.15
CA THR A 103 0.35 -5.77 11.16
C THR A 103 0.71 -4.38 11.71
N THR A 104 -0.06 -3.34 11.40
CA THR A 104 0.21 -1.99 11.95
C THR A 104 -0.01 -1.90 13.47
N GLN A 105 -0.90 -2.73 14.02
CA GLN A 105 -1.16 -2.79 15.46
C GLN A 105 -0.08 -3.62 16.16
N GLU A 106 0.24 -4.80 15.61
CA GLU A 106 1.24 -5.74 16.14
C GLU A 106 2.64 -5.12 16.21
N GLU A 107 3.06 -4.47 15.13
CA GLU A 107 4.38 -3.81 15.03
C GLU A 107 4.38 -2.39 15.65
N ASN A 108 3.30 -2.00 16.33
CA ASN A 108 3.17 -0.70 17.00
C ASN A 108 3.49 0.51 16.10
N TRP A 109 3.06 0.48 14.84
CA TRP A 109 3.33 1.56 13.90
C TRP A 109 2.84 2.91 14.43
N SER A 110 3.62 3.98 14.16
CA SER A 110 3.14 5.34 14.36
C SER A 110 1.84 5.54 13.57
N PHE A 111 0.89 6.27 14.14
CA PHE A 111 -0.43 6.55 13.53
C PHE A 111 -1.37 5.35 13.35
N ARG A 112 -1.16 4.22 14.04
CA ARG A 112 -2.02 3.02 13.97
C ARG A 112 -3.52 3.26 14.20
N GLU A 113 -3.91 4.24 15.01
CA GLU A 113 -5.32 4.66 15.19
C GLU A 113 -5.94 5.19 13.89
N GLY A 114 -5.12 5.82 13.04
CA GLY A 114 -5.54 6.27 11.72
C GLY A 114 -5.93 5.12 10.81
N PHE A 115 -5.23 3.98 10.91
CA PHE A 115 -5.57 2.78 10.14
C PHE A 115 -6.89 2.16 10.62
N SER A 116 -7.16 2.19 11.94
CA SER A 116 -8.45 1.75 12.48
C SER A 116 -9.59 2.58 11.90
N ARG A 117 -9.51 3.91 12.00
CA ARG A 117 -10.53 4.83 11.46
C ARG A 117 -10.74 4.71 9.95
N ALA A 118 -9.72 4.26 9.22
CA ALA A 118 -9.83 4.06 7.80
C ALA A 118 -10.77 2.88 7.46
N LEU A 119 -10.87 1.88 8.34
CA LEU A 119 -11.74 0.71 8.14
C LEU A 119 -13.21 1.01 8.45
N ASP A 120 -13.51 1.99 9.29
CA ASP A 120 -14.88 2.42 9.63
C ASP A 120 -15.73 2.79 8.39
N ILE A 121 -15.10 3.06 7.23
CA ILE A 121 -15.82 3.36 5.97
C ILE A 121 -16.30 2.09 5.23
N LEU A 122 -15.93 0.92 5.72
CA LEU A 122 -16.32 -0.38 5.17
C LEU A 122 -17.55 -0.98 5.86
N ASP A 123 -18.01 -0.36 6.94
CA ASP A 123 -19.22 -0.72 7.69
C ASP A 123 -20.52 -0.32 6.96
#